data_AF-A0AAV4LTV8-F1
#
_entry.id   AF-A0AAV4LTV8-F1
#
_cell.length_a   1.000
_cell.length_b   1.000
_cell.length_c   1.000
_cell.angle_alpha   90.00
_cell.angle_beta   90.00
_cell.angle_gamma   90.00
#
_symmetry.space_group_name_H-M   'P 1'
#
loop_
_entity.id
_entity.type
_entity.pdbx_description
1 polymer ?
#
loop_
_entity_poly.entity_id
_entity_poly.type
_entity_poly.pdbx_seq_one_letter_code
_entity_poly.pdbx_strand_id
1 'polypeptide(L)'
;MVHVNERMAQGKLAAMRPAPGPLREAECCVEGHSLELYEDLKELHDRVLAANWHDAVMLTMNGDLWEGALARLKRLAEDVPDMQVQVMLSKTLELFDALYKAEDVQDHIFELVEELPHFGGGTAAGSALAAGNLESHVKHILERYAQLKQEHPRYAAKIQDSVGYSLALLRQRYTFSWPEEHKYFY
;
A
#
# COMPACT_ATOMS: atom_id res chain seq x y z
N MET A 1 -50.83 52.32 -27.98
CA MET A 1 -51.08 52.08 -26.53
C MET A 1 -49.79 51.50 -25.98
N VAL A 2 -48.85 52.29 -25.44
CA VAL A 2 -48.90 53.05 -24.17
C VAL A 2 -49.11 52.13 -22.95
N HIS A 3 -47.99 51.97 -22.24
CA HIS A 3 -47.78 51.68 -20.81
C HIS A 3 -48.16 50.31 -20.22
N VAL A 4 -47.13 49.49 -19.97
CA VAL A 4 -47.01 48.69 -18.74
C VAL A 4 -45.75 49.17 -18.02
N ASN A 5 -45.93 50.25 -17.28
CA ASN A 5 -44.95 50.82 -16.37
C ASN A 5 -45.39 50.40 -14.97
N GLU A 6 -44.95 49.24 -14.46
CA GLU A 6 -45.37 48.79 -13.12
C GLU A 6 -44.45 47.73 -12.47
N ARG A 7 -43.13 47.79 -12.72
CA ARG A 7 -42.15 46.97 -11.98
C ARG A 7 -40.92 47.71 -11.45
N MET A 8 -40.85 49.03 -11.60
CA MET A 8 -39.72 49.83 -11.09
C MET A 8 -40.09 50.76 -9.92
N ALA A 9 -41.17 50.43 -9.20
CA ALA A 9 -41.63 51.24 -8.08
C ALA A 9 -41.91 50.34 -6.87
N GLN A 10 -40.84 49.84 -6.24
CA GLN A 10 -40.72 49.60 -4.79
C GLN A 10 -39.63 48.55 -4.52
N GLY A 11 -38.61 48.97 -3.78
CA GLY A 11 -37.57 48.08 -3.27
C GLY A 11 -36.21 48.74 -3.31
N LYS A 12 -35.97 49.73 -2.43
CA LYS A 12 -34.61 50.14 -2.09
C LYS A 12 -33.80 48.87 -1.79
N LEU A 13 -32.75 48.59 -2.56
CA LEU A 13 -31.76 47.59 -2.17
C LEU A 13 -31.30 47.97 -0.76
N ALA A 14 -31.55 47.09 0.21
CA ALA A 14 -31.08 47.30 1.57
C ALA A 14 -29.56 47.50 1.52
N ALA A 15 -29.06 48.52 2.20
CA ALA A 15 -27.62 48.73 2.32
C ALA A 15 -27.00 47.44 2.88
N MET A 16 -26.03 46.86 2.16
CA MET A 16 -25.25 45.73 2.65
C MET A 16 -24.69 46.14 4.01
N ARG A 17 -25.15 45.48 5.08
CA ARG A 17 -24.49 45.59 6.38
C ARG A 17 -23.09 45.02 6.20
N PRO A 18 -22.01 45.76 6.50
CA PRO A 18 -20.71 45.14 6.61
C PRO A 18 -20.81 44.06 7.71
N ALA A 19 -20.30 42.87 7.41
CA ALA A 19 -20.22 41.80 8.38
C ALA A 19 -19.45 42.31 9.62
N PRO A 20 -19.95 42.12 10.85
CA PRO A 20 -19.33 42.64 12.07
C PRO A 20 -18.05 41.90 12.48
N GLY A 21 -17.64 40.87 11.72
CA GLY A 21 -16.44 40.08 11.97
C GLY A 21 -15.57 40.02 10.71
N PRO A 22 -14.24 39.95 10.86
CA PRO A 22 -13.35 39.81 9.73
C PRO A 22 -13.67 38.50 9.00
N LEU A 23 -13.82 38.55 7.67
CA LEU A 23 -14.01 37.39 6.77
C LEU A 23 -12.81 36.40 6.78
N ARG A 24 -11.88 36.55 7.72
CA ARG A 24 -10.55 35.93 7.72
C ARG A 24 -10.50 34.54 8.36
N GLU A 25 -11.57 34.07 8.99
CA GLU A 25 -11.58 32.76 9.64
C GLU A 25 -11.90 31.60 8.68
N ALA A 26 -12.47 31.86 7.50
CA ALA A 26 -12.85 30.81 6.55
C ALA A 26 -11.72 30.40 5.59
N GLU A 27 -10.75 31.27 5.34
CA GLU A 27 -9.68 31.02 4.35
C GLU A 27 -8.51 30.21 4.93
N CYS A 28 -8.41 30.09 6.26
CA CYS A 28 -7.30 29.38 6.92
C CYS A 28 -7.53 27.86 7.09
N CYS A 29 -8.74 27.35 6.84
CA CYS A 29 -9.11 25.98 7.21
C CYS A 29 -8.81 24.92 6.13
N VAL A 30 -8.79 25.28 4.85
CA VAL A 30 -8.63 24.30 3.74
C VAL A 30 -7.16 23.91 3.55
N GLU A 31 -6.25 24.88 3.65
CA GLU A 31 -4.80 24.64 3.55
C GLU A 31 -4.28 23.85 4.77
N GLY A 32 -4.76 24.16 5.97
CA GLY A 32 -4.40 23.43 7.19
C GLY A 32 -4.86 21.97 7.16
N HIS A 33 -6.11 21.71 6.74
CA HIS A 33 -6.63 20.35 6.63
C HIS A 33 -5.88 19.51 5.59
N SER A 34 -5.52 20.12 4.45
CA SER A 34 -4.76 19.44 3.40
C SER A 34 -3.35 19.08 3.88
N LEU A 35 -2.72 19.95 4.70
CA LEU A 35 -1.43 19.68 5.32
C LEU A 35 -1.49 18.53 6.33
N GLU A 36 -2.48 18.54 7.23
CA GLU A 36 -2.67 17.44 8.20
C GLU A 36 -2.87 16.10 7.51
N LEU A 37 -3.72 16.07 6.48
CA LEU A 37 -3.97 14.85 5.70
C LEU A 37 -2.74 14.37 4.94
N TYR A 38 -1.94 15.30 4.40
CA TYR A 38 -0.67 14.97 3.75
C TYR A 38 0.30 14.32 4.75
N GLU A 39 0.46 14.90 5.94
CA GLU A 39 1.35 14.36 6.98
C GLU A 39 0.87 12.99 7.48
N ASP A 40 -0.43 12.79 7.66
CA ASP A 40 -0.99 11.48 8.04
C ASP A 40 -0.73 10.41 6.96
N LEU A 41 -0.90 10.75 5.69
CA LEU A 41 -0.60 9.85 4.57
C LEU A 41 0.89 9.52 4.49
N LYS A 42 1.74 10.52 4.69
CA LYS A 42 3.19 10.36 4.72
C LYS A 42 3.61 9.50 5.90
N GLU A 43 3.05 9.71 7.08
CA GLU A 43 3.34 8.91 8.26
C GLU A 43 2.96 7.45 8.05
N LEU A 44 1.76 7.17 7.53
CA LEU A 44 1.35 5.80 7.20
C LEU A 44 2.31 5.15 6.20
N HIS A 45 2.63 5.87 5.12
CA HIS A 45 3.56 5.41 4.10
C HIS A 45 4.93 5.07 4.70
N ASP A 46 5.51 5.99 5.49
CA ASP A 46 6.84 5.83 6.06
C ASP A 46 6.86 4.67 7.06
N ARG A 47 5.81 4.49 7.86
CA ARG A 47 5.65 3.36 8.77
C ARG A 47 5.63 2.02 8.02
N VAL A 48 4.79 1.90 7.00
CA VAL A 48 4.68 0.66 6.19
C VAL A 48 5.97 0.38 5.43
N LEU A 49 6.60 1.41 4.87
CA LEU A 49 7.86 1.27 4.12
C LEU A 49 9.03 0.88 5.03
N ALA A 50 9.09 1.43 6.24
CA ALA A 50 10.13 1.10 7.22
C ALA A 50 9.93 -0.30 7.83
N ALA A 51 8.70 -0.80 7.86
CA ALA A 51 8.36 -2.09 8.45
C ALA A 51 9.15 -3.25 7.80
N ASN A 52 9.52 -4.27 8.58
CA ASN A 52 10.16 -5.46 8.04
C ASN A 52 9.14 -6.37 7.33
N TRP A 53 9.10 -6.33 6.00
CA TRP A 53 8.15 -7.13 5.21
C TRP A 53 8.45 -8.63 5.22
N HIS A 54 9.59 -9.06 5.76
CA HIS A 54 9.85 -10.49 5.99
C HIS A 54 9.24 -11.01 7.31
N ASP A 55 8.96 -10.15 8.27
CA ASP A 55 8.44 -10.54 9.58
C ASP A 55 6.92 -10.72 9.53
N ALA A 56 6.48 -11.95 9.26
CA ALA A 56 5.08 -12.30 9.16
C ALA A 56 4.29 -11.96 10.45
N VAL A 57 4.89 -12.13 11.64
CA VAL A 57 4.21 -11.79 12.90
C VAL A 57 3.95 -10.30 12.97
N MET A 58 4.95 -9.48 12.64
CA MET A 58 4.79 -8.04 12.61
C MET A 58 3.75 -7.59 11.57
N LEU A 59 3.75 -8.17 10.38
CA LEU A 59 2.74 -7.88 9.36
C LEU A 59 1.33 -8.24 9.85
N THR A 60 1.12 -9.45 10.37
CA THR A 60 -0.19 -9.87 10.91
C THR A 60 -0.65 -8.98 12.06
N MET A 61 0.24 -8.60 12.97
CA MET A 61 -0.13 -7.76 14.12
C MET A 61 -0.50 -6.32 13.74
N ASN A 62 0.01 -5.82 12.61
CA ASN A 62 -0.20 -4.42 12.21
C ASN A 62 -1.09 -4.25 10.98
N GLY A 63 -1.35 -5.30 10.20
CA GLY A 63 -2.09 -5.26 8.94
C GLY A 63 -3.45 -4.56 9.09
N ASP A 64 -4.30 -5.05 9.99
CA ASP A 64 -5.62 -4.47 10.25
C ASP A 64 -5.57 -2.97 10.63
N LEU A 65 -4.55 -2.58 11.40
CA LEU A 65 -4.37 -1.18 11.82
C LEU A 65 -3.99 -0.29 10.64
N TRP A 66 -3.09 -0.77 9.77
CA TRP A 66 -2.65 -0.06 8.58
C TRP A 66 -3.75 0.02 7.53
N GLU A 67 -4.51 -1.06 7.31
CA GLU A 67 -5.65 -1.09 6.41
C GLU A 67 -6.76 -0.14 6.86
N GLY A 68 -7.09 -0.17 8.16
CA GLY A 68 -8.06 0.77 8.74
C GLY A 68 -7.62 2.22 8.58
N ALA A 69 -6.31 2.49 8.73
CA ALA A 69 -5.75 3.82 8.48
C ALA A 69 -5.83 4.22 7.01
N LEU A 70 -5.41 3.34 6.09
CA LEU A 70 -5.46 3.59 4.65
C LEU A 70 -6.90 3.84 4.18
N ALA A 71 -7.85 3.01 4.59
CA ALA A 71 -9.26 3.15 4.21
C ALA A 71 -9.89 4.45 4.76
N ARG A 72 -9.46 4.92 5.94
CA ARG A 72 -9.86 6.22 6.46
C ARG A 72 -9.24 7.36 5.65
N LEU A 73 -7.92 7.36 5.45
CA LEU A 73 -7.21 8.43 4.77
C LEU A 73 -7.60 8.54 3.29
N LYS A 74 -7.80 7.41 2.62
CA LYS A 74 -8.29 7.36 1.23
C LYS A 74 -9.64 8.06 1.08
N ARG A 75 -10.58 7.82 2.00
CA ARG A 75 -11.90 8.47 1.99
C ARG A 75 -11.80 9.97 2.25
N LEU A 76 -10.91 10.40 3.15
CA LEU A 76 -10.69 11.82 3.41
C LEU A 76 -10.03 12.53 2.23
N ALA A 77 -9.18 11.83 1.49
CA ALA A 77 -8.45 12.38 0.35
C ALA A 77 -9.23 12.37 -0.97
N GLU A 78 -10.32 11.61 -1.11
CA GLU A 78 -11.02 11.42 -2.38
C GLU A 78 -11.49 12.73 -3.04
N ASP A 79 -11.97 13.67 -2.24
CA ASP A 79 -12.52 14.96 -2.70
C ASP A 79 -11.55 16.14 -2.53
N VAL A 80 -10.30 15.91 -2.12
CA VAL A 80 -9.32 16.97 -1.84
C VAL A 80 -8.58 17.36 -3.11
N PRO A 81 -8.68 18.62 -3.59
CA PRO A 81 -8.05 19.04 -4.85
C PRO A 81 -6.53 19.27 -4.74
N ASP A 82 -5.95 19.16 -3.54
CA ASP A 82 -4.52 19.33 -3.31
C ASP A 82 -3.69 18.23 -3.99
N MET A 83 -2.88 18.63 -4.96
CA MET A 83 -2.04 17.71 -5.72
C MET A 83 -1.00 16.98 -4.85
N GLN A 84 -0.49 17.59 -3.78
CA GLN A 84 0.48 16.93 -2.90
C GLN A 84 -0.16 15.78 -2.14
N VAL A 85 -1.39 15.98 -1.64
CA VAL A 85 -2.20 14.95 -1.01
C VAL A 85 -2.48 13.82 -1.99
N GLN A 86 -2.93 14.13 -3.21
CA GLN A 86 -3.22 13.11 -4.23
C GLN A 86 -1.98 12.30 -4.62
N VAL A 87 -0.83 12.96 -4.79
CA VAL A 87 0.44 12.29 -5.08
C VAL A 87 0.85 11.39 -3.91
N MET A 88 0.72 11.85 -2.67
CA MET A 88 1.06 11.03 -1.51
C MET A 88 0.12 9.84 -1.37
N LEU A 89 -1.19 10.03 -1.54
CA LEU A 89 -2.17 8.95 -1.57
C LEU A 89 -1.81 7.90 -2.62
N SER A 90 -1.49 8.33 -3.85
CA SER A 90 -1.10 7.42 -4.93
C SER A 90 0.14 6.61 -4.58
N LYS A 91 1.17 7.23 -3.99
CA LYS A 91 2.38 6.54 -3.53
C LYS A 91 2.07 5.52 -2.43
N THR A 92 1.21 5.87 -1.49
CA THR A 92 0.79 4.98 -0.40
C THR A 92 -0.01 3.80 -0.95
N LEU A 93 -0.94 4.01 -1.88
CA LEU A 93 -1.68 2.92 -2.52
C LEU A 93 -0.74 1.98 -3.29
N GLU A 94 0.24 2.52 -4.02
CA GLU A 94 1.26 1.73 -4.72
C GLU A 94 2.12 0.91 -3.74
N LEU A 95 2.42 1.45 -2.56
CA LEU A 95 3.18 0.76 -1.51
C LEU A 95 2.40 -0.44 -0.95
N PHE A 96 1.11 -0.26 -0.66
CA PHE A 96 0.26 -1.34 -0.17
C PHE A 96 0.05 -2.43 -1.23
N ASP A 97 -0.16 -2.04 -2.50
CA ASP A 97 -0.24 -3.03 -3.60
C ASP A 97 1.04 -3.86 -3.70
N ALA A 98 2.21 -3.23 -3.58
CA ALA A 98 3.49 -3.92 -3.56
C ALA A 98 3.65 -4.84 -2.34
N LEU A 99 3.21 -4.40 -1.15
CA LEU A 99 3.24 -5.18 0.08
C LEU A 99 2.39 -6.45 -0.06
N TYR A 100 1.11 -6.33 -0.45
CA TYR A 100 0.22 -7.48 -0.55
C TYR A 100 0.70 -8.51 -1.56
N LYS A 101 1.15 -8.05 -2.73
CA LYS A 101 1.70 -8.96 -3.73
C LYS A 101 3.02 -9.59 -3.29
N ALA A 102 3.80 -8.94 -2.43
CA ALA A 102 4.99 -9.54 -1.84
C ALA A 102 4.60 -10.61 -0.81
N GLU A 103 3.60 -10.32 0.03
CA GLU A 103 3.01 -11.25 1.01
C GLU A 103 2.47 -12.50 0.31
N ASP A 104 1.66 -12.37 -0.74
CA ASP A 104 1.15 -13.51 -1.54
C ASP A 104 2.27 -14.44 -2.02
N VAL A 105 3.40 -13.87 -2.48
CA VAL A 105 4.54 -14.65 -2.94
C VAL A 105 5.27 -15.31 -1.76
N GLN A 106 5.39 -14.61 -0.63
CA GLN A 106 6.00 -15.14 0.58
C GLN A 106 5.17 -16.28 1.16
N ASP A 107 3.85 -16.15 1.20
CA ASP A 107 2.93 -17.19 1.64
C ASP A 107 3.07 -18.44 0.78
N HIS A 108 3.08 -18.28 -0.56
CA HIS A 108 3.31 -19.40 -1.46
C HIS A 108 4.67 -20.07 -1.21
N ILE A 109 5.72 -19.29 -0.92
CA ILE A 109 7.03 -19.85 -0.55
C ILE A 109 6.94 -20.62 0.78
N PHE A 110 6.28 -20.07 1.79
CA PHE A 110 6.18 -20.70 3.11
C PHE A 110 5.36 -21.99 3.07
N GLU A 111 4.26 -22.02 2.31
CA GLU A 111 3.49 -23.24 2.04
C GLU A 111 4.40 -24.34 1.47
N LEU A 112 5.22 -24.03 0.47
CA LEU A 112 6.17 -25.01 -0.09
C LEU A 112 7.23 -25.44 0.93
N VAL A 113 7.72 -24.53 1.77
CA VAL A 113 8.69 -24.86 2.82
C VAL A 113 8.10 -25.82 3.84
N GLU A 114 6.82 -25.67 4.20
CA GLU A 114 6.11 -26.55 5.13
C GLU A 114 5.84 -27.94 4.53
N GLU A 115 5.52 -28.00 3.23
CA GLU A 115 5.29 -29.28 2.53
C GLU A 115 6.56 -30.10 2.33
N LEU A 116 7.72 -29.43 2.26
CA LEU A 116 9.02 -30.08 2.10
C LEU A 116 9.44 -30.84 3.38
N PRO A 117 10.04 -32.04 3.22
CA PRO A 117 10.51 -32.80 4.37
C PRO A 117 11.56 -32.00 5.16
N HIS A 118 11.38 -31.95 6.47
CA HIS A 118 12.38 -31.33 7.34
C HIS A 118 13.67 -32.15 7.28
N PHE A 119 14.84 -31.50 7.20
CA PHE A 119 16.13 -32.21 7.25
C PHE A 119 16.20 -33.13 8.48
N GLY A 120 16.26 -34.44 8.24
CA GLY A 120 16.35 -35.46 9.28
C GLY A 120 15.01 -35.94 9.88
N GLY A 121 13.87 -35.40 9.45
CA GLY A 121 12.53 -35.84 9.86
C GLY A 121 11.80 -36.54 8.71
N GLY A 122 11.07 -37.62 9.02
CA GLY A 122 10.14 -38.21 8.07
C GLY A 122 9.11 -37.18 7.60
N THR A 123 8.63 -37.32 6.37
CA THR A 123 7.48 -36.56 5.85
C THR A 123 6.38 -36.52 6.90
N ALA A 124 5.82 -35.33 7.19
CA ALA A 124 4.64 -35.23 8.03
C ALA A 124 3.59 -36.23 7.51
N ALA A 125 3.10 -37.11 8.39
CA ALA A 125 2.16 -38.17 8.02
C ALA A 125 0.86 -37.52 7.54
N GLY A 126 0.76 -37.32 6.22
CA GLY A 126 -0.34 -36.59 5.59
C GLY A 126 0.08 -35.59 4.48
N SER A 127 1.37 -35.26 4.34
CA SER A 127 1.83 -34.41 3.23
C SER A 127 1.74 -35.18 1.91
N ALA A 128 0.71 -34.87 1.12
CA ALA A 128 0.54 -35.36 -0.23
C ALA A 128 1.56 -34.67 -1.14
N LEU A 129 2.81 -35.13 -1.08
CA LEU A 129 3.90 -34.88 -2.03
C LEU A 129 3.61 -33.81 -3.10
N ALA A 130 3.78 -32.52 -2.76
CA ALA A 130 4.08 -31.48 -3.74
C ALA A 130 5.39 -31.75 -4.52
N ALA A 131 6.10 -32.81 -4.16
CA ALA A 131 7.27 -33.32 -4.87
C ALA A 131 7.01 -33.58 -6.37
N GLY A 132 5.77 -33.79 -6.81
CA GLY A 132 5.46 -34.01 -8.22
C GLY A 132 5.51 -32.74 -9.09
N ASN A 133 5.29 -31.56 -8.52
CA ASN A 133 5.16 -30.29 -9.25
C ASN A 133 5.96 -29.12 -8.65
N LEU A 134 6.83 -29.39 -7.68
CA LEU A 134 7.65 -28.38 -7.00
C LEU A 134 8.45 -27.49 -7.97
N GLU A 135 9.04 -28.05 -9.03
CA GLU A 135 9.77 -27.29 -10.04
C GLU A 135 8.88 -26.25 -10.72
N SER A 136 7.61 -26.59 -10.97
CA SER A 136 6.63 -25.66 -11.54
C SER A 136 6.27 -24.54 -10.56
N HIS A 137 6.13 -24.86 -9.27
CA HIS A 137 5.86 -23.84 -8.26
C HIS A 137 7.03 -22.88 -8.11
N VAL A 138 8.27 -23.41 -8.02
CA VAL A 138 9.49 -22.59 -7.98
C VAL A 138 9.56 -21.69 -9.21
N LYS A 139 9.29 -22.23 -10.40
CA LYS A 139 9.27 -21.43 -11.63
C LYS A 139 8.26 -20.28 -11.55
N HIS A 140 7.03 -20.56 -11.12
CA HIS A 140 5.99 -19.52 -10.97
C HIS A 140 6.36 -18.46 -9.95
N ILE A 141 6.95 -18.85 -8.82
CA ILE A 141 7.44 -17.92 -7.79
C ILE A 141 8.53 -17.00 -8.37
N LEU A 142 9.51 -17.56 -9.09
CA LEU A 142 10.59 -16.78 -9.69
C LEU A 142 10.07 -15.81 -10.76
N GLU A 143 9.13 -16.24 -11.59
CA GLU A 143 8.47 -15.40 -12.58
C GLU A 143 7.69 -14.27 -11.91
N ARG A 144 6.88 -14.59 -10.88
CA ARG A 144 6.10 -13.59 -10.14
C ARG A 144 6.99 -12.61 -9.41
N TYR A 145 8.07 -13.07 -8.78
CA TYR A 145 9.06 -12.23 -8.12
C TYR A 145 9.75 -11.25 -9.09
N ALA A 146 10.12 -11.73 -10.28
CA ALA A 146 10.69 -10.87 -11.33
C ALA A 146 9.66 -9.84 -11.82
N GLN A 147 8.41 -10.27 -12.04
CA GLN A 147 7.31 -9.40 -12.46
C GLN A 147 7.00 -8.34 -11.40
N LEU A 148 6.99 -8.69 -10.13
CA LEU A 148 6.69 -7.78 -9.02
C LEU A 148 7.67 -6.61 -8.95
N LYS A 149 8.97 -6.88 -9.16
CA LYS A 149 10.01 -5.83 -9.25
C LYS A 149 9.84 -4.93 -10.47
N GLN A 150 9.27 -5.43 -11.57
CA GLN A 150 8.97 -4.63 -12.77
C GLN A 150 7.71 -3.79 -12.59
N GLU A 151 6.67 -4.32 -11.94
CA GLU A 151 5.43 -3.62 -11.60
C GLU A 151 5.68 -2.47 -10.61
N HIS A 152 6.57 -2.69 -9.63
CA HIS A 152 6.85 -1.75 -8.55
C HIS A 152 8.33 -1.38 -8.46
N PRO A 153 8.90 -0.68 -9.45
CA PRO A 153 10.33 -0.38 -9.50
C PRO A 153 10.81 0.48 -8.33
N ARG A 154 9.94 1.33 -7.76
CA ARG A 154 10.27 2.13 -6.56
C ARG A 154 10.56 1.27 -5.33
N TYR A 155 9.90 0.12 -5.22
CA TYR A 155 10.00 -0.77 -4.08
C TYR A 155 10.82 -2.03 -4.39
N ALA A 156 11.50 -2.09 -5.54
CA ALA A 156 12.24 -3.26 -5.98
C ALA A 156 13.31 -3.72 -4.96
N ALA A 157 13.99 -2.79 -4.29
CA ALA A 157 14.94 -3.12 -3.22
C ALA A 157 14.23 -3.75 -2.01
N LYS A 158 13.08 -3.20 -1.59
CA LYS A 158 12.28 -3.73 -0.49
C LYS A 158 11.74 -5.12 -0.79
N ILE A 159 11.20 -5.31 -1.99
CA ILE A 159 10.73 -6.61 -2.51
C ILE A 159 11.88 -7.61 -2.59
N GLN A 160 13.07 -7.16 -3.01
CA GLN A 160 14.25 -8.01 -3.01
C GLN A 160 14.58 -8.47 -1.59
N ASP A 161 14.68 -7.56 -0.64
CA ASP A 161 15.05 -7.90 0.74
C ASP A 161 14.01 -8.79 1.43
N SER A 162 12.71 -8.63 1.12
CA SER A 162 11.65 -9.47 1.72
C SER A 162 11.48 -10.81 1.02
N VAL A 163 11.05 -10.81 -0.24
CA VAL A 163 10.75 -12.04 -0.99
C VAL A 163 12.04 -12.82 -1.28
N GLY A 164 13.14 -12.12 -1.56
CA GLY A 164 14.43 -12.76 -1.80
C GLY A 164 14.99 -13.47 -0.58
N TYR A 165 14.72 -12.97 0.64
CA TYR A 165 15.03 -13.70 1.87
C TYR A 165 14.19 -14.98 1.98
N SER A 166 12.87 -14.91 1.70
CA SER A 166 12.02 -16.11 1.69
C SER A 166 12.48 -17.13 0.64
N LEU A 167 12.92 -16.69 -0.54
CA LEU A 167 13.53 -17.56 -1.55
C LEU A 167 14.81 -18.24 -1.04
N ALA A 168 15.63 -17.54 -0.26
CA ALA A 168 16.81 -18.13 0.36
C ALA A 168 16.43 -19.23 1.37
N LEU A 169 15.36 -19.05 2.14
CA LEU A 169 14.82 -20.10 3.03
C LEU A 169 14.34 -21.32 2.25
N LEU A 170 13.59 -21.12 1.16
CA LEU A 170 13.16 -22.22 0.29
C LEU A 170 14.37 -22.97 -0.28
N ARG A 171 15.41 -22.24 -0.69
CA ARG A 171 16.62 -22.83 -1.25
C ARG A 171 17.38 -23.72 -0.26
N GLN A 172 17.33 -23.38 1.02
CA GLN A 172 17.91 -24.25 2.05
C GLN A 172 17.27 -25.65 2.02
N ARG A 173 15.98 -25.76 1.66
CA ARG A 173 15.22 -27.01 1.61
C ARG A 173 15.22 -27.68 0.23
N TYR A 174 15.24 -26.91 -0.86
CA TYR A 174 15.20 -27.41 -2.23
C TYR A 174 16.16 -26.62 -3.13
N THR A 175 17.02 -27.30 -3.90
CA THR A 175 18.02 -26.60 -4.71
C THR A 175 17.45 -26.09 -6.03
N PHE A 176 17.51 -24.78 -6.25
CA PHE A 176 17.13 -24.09 -7.51
C PHE A 176 17.90 -22.77 -7.63
N SER A 177 18.10 -22.24 -8.83
CA SER A 177 18.88 -21.00 -9.04
C SER A 177 18.06 -19.76 -9.42
N TRP A 178 18.52 -18.58 -9.02
CA TRP A 178 17.99 -17.30 -9.48
C TRP A 178 19.06 -16.18 -9.52
N PRO A 179 18.86 -15.10 -10.29
CA PRO A 179 19.92 -14.12 -10.57
C PRO A 179 20.56 -13.46 -9.34
N GLU A 180 19.78 -13.21 -8.29
CA GLU A 180 20.23 -12.51 -7.08
C GLU A 180 20.59 -13.45 -5.93
N GLU A 181 20.68 -14.77 -6.17
CA GLU A 181 20.92 -15.75 -5.11
C GLU A 181 22.18 -15.46 -4.28
N HIS A 182 23.24 -15.01 -4.95
CA HIS A 182 24.54 -14.64 -4.35
C HIS A 182 24.45 -13.59 -3.24
N LYS A 183 23.36 -12.82 -3.16
CA LYS A 183 23.17 -11.78 -2.14
C LYS A 183 22.80 -12.33 -0.76
N TYR A 184 22.41 -13.60 -0.67
CA TYR A 184 21.88 -14.22 0.56
C TYR A 184 22.78 -15.32 1.14
N PHE A 185 24.01 -15.48 0.62
CA PHE A 185 24.93 -16.56 1.01
C PHE A 185 26.04 -16.15 2.00
N TYR A 186 25.77 -15.21 2.89
CA TYR A 186 26.72 -14.77 3.93
C TYR A 186 26.13 -14.85 5.33
#